data_AF-A0ABD0NKW7-F1
#
_entry.id   AF-A0ABD0NKW7-F1
#
_cell.length_a   1.000
_cell.length_b   1.000
_cell.length_c   1.000
_cell.angle_alpha   90.00
_cell.angle_beta   90.00
_cell.angle_gamma   90.00
#
_symmetry.space_group_name_H-M   'P 1'
#
loop_
_entity.id
_entity.type
_entity.pdbx_description
1 polymer ?
#
loop_
_entity_poly.entity_id
_entity_poly.type
_entity_poly.pdbx_seq_one_letter_code
_entity_poly.pdbx_strand_id
1 'polypeptide(L)' 'ESPYVMLKKNHEQLVGNDKYEGYCVELAAEIAKHVGYSYRLELVGDGKYGARDAETMMWNGMVGELVYG' A
#
# COMPACT_ATOMS: atom_id res chain seq x y z
N GLU A 1 9.16 -2.76 7.54
CA GLU A 1 7.87 -2.14 7.17
C GLU A 1 7.41 -1.10 8.19
N SER A 2 7.56 -1.32 9.49
CA SER A 2 7.63 -0.19 10.44
C SER A 2 8.87 0.67 10.18
N PRO A 3 8.81 2.01 10.33
CA PRO A 3 7.65 2.83 10.69
C PRO A 3 6.85 3.36 9.48
N TYR A 4 6.92 2.71 8.31
CA TYR A 4 6.36 3.22 7.06
C TYR A 4 4.86 3.02 6.93
N VAL A 5 4.36 1.79 7.13
CA VAL A 5 2.92 1.46 7.14
C VAL A 5 2.67 0.40 8.21
N MET A 6 1.73 0.67 9.11
CA MET A 6 1.39 -0.17 10.26
C MET A 6 -0.11 -0.11 10.51
N LEU A 7 -0.68 -1.15 11.13
CA LEU A 7 -2.04 -1.09 11.66
C LEU A 7 -2.04 -0.34 13.00
N LYS A 8 -3.00 0.58 13.18
CA LYS A 8 -3.24 1.22 14.48
C LYS A 8 -3.66 0.19 15.52
N LYS A 9 -3.34 0.41 16.79
CA LYS A 9 -3.71 -0.51 17.88
C LYS A 9 -5.21 -0.83 17.97
N ASN A 10 -6.06 0.11 17.60
CA ASN A 10 -7.52 -0.04 17.58
C ASN A 10 -8.08 -0.20 16.16
N HIS A 11 -7.30 -0.70 15.20
CA HIS A 11 -7.69 -0.81 13.78
C HIS A 11 -9.01 -1.57 13.55
N GLU A 12 -9.38 -2.50 14.45
CA GLU A 12 -10.64 -3.25 14.37
C GLU A 12 -11.88 -2.35 14.52
N GLN A 13 -11.73 -1.20 15.19
CA GLN A 13 -12.78 -0.20 15.38
C GLN A 13 -12.80 0.86 14.27
N LEU A 14 -11.82 0.82 13.36
CA LEU A 14 -11.62 1.81 12.31
C LEU A 14 -11.99 1.22 10.94
N VAL A 15 -12.25 2.08 9.96
CA VAL A 15 -12.67 1.69 8.60
C VAL A 15 -11.80 2.35 7.55
N GLY A 16 -11.61 1.65 6.42
CA GLY A 16 -10.81 2.15 5.31
C GLY A 16 -9.38 2.52 5.71
N ASN A 17 -8.93 3.69 5.22
CA ASN A 17 -7.55 4.17 5.43
C ASN A 17 -7.25 4.48 6.89
N ASP A 18 -8.26 4.76 7.72
CA ASP A 18 -8.07 5.13 9.13
C ASP A 18 -7.44 4.02 9.95
N LYS A 19 -7.52 2.77 9.47
CA LYS A 19 -6.89 1.59 10.07
C LYS A 19 -5.36 1.67 10.12
N TYR A 20 -4.75 2.46 9.22
CA TYR A 20 -3.31 2.48 9.03
C TYR A 20 -2.66 3.73 9.61
N GLU A 21 -1.41 3.61 10.03
CA GLU A 21 -0.54 4.69 10.49
C GLU A 21 0.90 4.47 10.03
N GLY A 22 1.70 5.54 9.99
CA GLY A 22 3.11 5.50 9.61
C GLY A 22 3.48 6.54 8.57
N TYR A 23 4.78 6.64 8.29
CA TYR A 23 5.34 7.67 7.42
C TYR A 23 4.70 7.72 6.02
N CYS A 24 4.52 6.57 5.37
CA CYS A 24 3.94 6.52 4.02
C CYS A 24 2.43 6.82 4.02
N VAL A 25 1.74 6.57 5.13
CA VAL A 25 0.31 6.90 5.28
C VAL A 25 0.12 8.41 5.31
N GLU A 26 0.95 9.11 6.10
CA GLU A 26 0.95 10.58 6.17
C GLU A 26 1.37 11.21 4.83
N LEU A 27 2.42 10.66 4.21
CA LEU A 27 2.88 11.14 2.90
C LEU A 27 1.79 10.98 1.82
N ALA A 28 1.11 9.84 1.77
CA ALA A 28 0.01 9.62 0.83
C ALA A 28 -1.14 10.62 1.04
N ALA A 29 -1.46 10.95 2.30
CA ALA A 29 -2.47 11.94 2.63
C ALA A 29 -2.09 13.35 2.15
N GLU A 30 -0.83 13.76 2.34
CA GLU A 30 -0.35 15.07 1.86
C GLU A 30 -0.30 15.15 0.32
N ILE A 31 0.08 14.07 -0.37
CA ILE A 31 0.02 14.01 -1.84
C ILE A 31 -1.43 14.12 -2.32
N ALA A 32 -2.34 13.35 -1.73
CA ALA A 32 -3.76 13.37 -2.09
C ALA A 32 -4.40 14.75 -1.84
N LYS A 33 -4.04 15.41 -0.74
CA LYS A 33 -4.47 16.78 -0.42
C LYS A 33 -3.91 17.82 -1.40
N HIS A 34 -2.64 17.68 -1.79
CA HIS A 34 -1.99 18.60 -2.72
C HIS A 34 -2.56 18.47 -4.14
N VAL A 35 -2.79 17.25 -4.61
CA VAL A 35 -3.24 16.96 -5.98
C VAL A 35 -4.78 17.01 -6.10
N GLY A 36 -5.50 16.68 -5.03
CA GLY A 36 -6.97 16.72 -4.99
C GLY A 36 -7.66 15.43 -5.46
N TYR A 37 -7.14 14.26 -5.09
CA TYR A 37 -7.77 12.96 -5.39
C TYR A 37 -8.15 12.18 -4.12
N SER A 38 -9.13 11.29 -4.24
CA SER A 38 -9.46 10.28 -3.22
C SER A 38 -8.68 8.99 -3.45
N TYR A 39 -8.27 8.32 -2.39
CA TYR A 39 -7.50 7.07 -2.47
C TYR A 39 -7.91 6.07 -1.41
N ARG A 40 -7.57 4.80 -1.65
CA ARG A 40 -7.68 3.71 -0.68
C ARG A 40 -6.30 3.10 -0.49
N LEU A 41 -5.93 2.82 0.75
CA LEU A 41 -4.75 2.03 1.08
C LEU A 41 -5.12 0.55 0.98
N GLU A 42 -4.39 -0.18 0.15
CA GLU A 42 -4.49 -1.63 0.02
C GLU A 42 -3.10 -2.25 0.25
N LEU A 43 -3.09 -3.38 0.95
CA LEU A 43 -1.87 -4.15 1.16
C LEU A 43 -1.71 -5.13 0.02
N VAL A 44 -0.49 -5.23 -0.50
CA VAL A 44 -0.15 -6.20 -1.54
C VAL A 44 -0.52 -7.62 -1.10
N GLY A 45 -1.20 -8.35 -1.99
CA GLY A 45 -1.80 -9.65 -1.63
C GLY A 45 -0.79 -10.72 -1.21
N ASP A 46 0.42 -10.69 -1.79
CA ASP A 46 1.48 -11.68 -1.54
C ASP A 46 2.58 -11.21 -0.57
N GLY A 47 2.48 -9.98 -0.05
CA GLY A 47 3.46 -9.40 0.88
C GLY A 47 4.84 -9.12 0.28
N LYS A 48 5.00 -9.10 -1.05
CA LYS A 48 6.30 -8.89 -1.70
C LYS A 48 6.43 -7.49 -2.31
N TYR A 49 7.67 -6.99 -2.37
CA TYR A 49 7.97 -5.76 -3.12
C TYR A 49 7.74 -5.94 -4.61
N GLY A 50 8.35 -6.99 -5.17
CA GLY A 50 8.19 -7.37 -6.56
C GLY A 50 9.48 -7.94 -7.15
N ALA A 51 9.32 -9.05 -7.84
CA ALA A 51 10.38 -9.75 -8.54
C ALA A 51 9.81 -10.34 -9.85
N ARG A 52 10.66 -10.41 -10.87
CA ARG A 52 10.31 -11.01 -12.15
C ARG A 52 10.66 -12.49 -12.12
N ASP A 53 9.65 -13.32 -12.32
CA ASP A 53 9.84 -14.75 -12.50
C ASP A 53 10.59 -15.03 -13.81
N ALA A 54 11.62 -15.89 -13.77
CA ALA A 54 12.51 -16.08 -14.93
C ALA A 54 11.90 -16.96 -16.04
N GLU A 55 10.93 -17.81 -15.70
CA GLU A 55 10.31 -18.75 -16.63
C GLU A 55 9.07 -18.13 -17.28
N THR A 56 8.15 -17.66 -16.44
CA THR A 56 6.89 -17.03 -16.87
C THR A 56 7.06 -15.58 -17.28
N MET A 57 8.20 -14.96 -16.92
CA MET A 57 8.49 -13.55 -17.16
C MET A 57 7.51 -12.56 -16.51
N MET A 58 6.70 -13.04 -15.55
CA MET A 58 5.70 -12.26 -14.83
C MET A 58 6.25 -11.56 -13.59
N TRP A 59 5.70 -10.40 -13.25
CA TRP A 59 6.02 -9.68 -12.03
C TRP A 59 5.06 -10.07 -10.88
N ASN A 60 5.60 -10.26 -9.68
CA ASN A 60 4.81 -10.40 -8.44
C ASN A 60 4.90 -9.14 -7.56
N GLY A 61 4.32 -9.19 -6.36
CA GLY A 61 4.37 -8.09 -5.41
C GLY A 61 3.73 -6.79 -5.88
N MET A 62 4.10 -5.69 -5.22
CA MET A 62 3.63 -4.34 -5.57
C MET A 62 3.98 -3.97 -7.02
N VAL A 63 5.10 -4.46 -7.56
CA VAL A 63 5.45 -4.26 -8.98
C VAL A 63 4.42 -4.94 -9.89
N GLY A 64 4.05 -6.19 -9.60
CA GLY A 64 3.06 -6.92 -10.38
C GLY A 64 1.69 -6.24 -10.40
N GLU A 65 1.22 -5.77 -9.25
CA GLU A 65 -0.05 -5.04 -9.13
C GLU A 65 -0.08 -3.77 -10.00
N LEU A 66 1.05 -3.05 -10.12
CA LEU A 66 1.14 -1.87 -10.98
C LEU A 66 1.28 -2.20 -12.48
N VAL A 67 1.92 -3.33 -12.82
CA VAL A 67 2.13 -3.73 -14.22
C VAL A 67 0.84 -4.26 -14.84
N TYR A 68 0.02 -4.98 -14.07
CA TYR A 68 -1.14 -5.71 -14.60
C TYR A 68 -2.49 -5.09 -14.27
N GLY A 69 -2.59 -4.23 -13.25
CA GLY A 69 -3.82 -3.50 -12.87
C GLY A 69 -5.01 -4.43 -12.61
#